data_AF-A0A8X7QZ39-F1
#
_entry.id   AF-A0A8X7QZ39-F1
#
_cell.length_a   1.000
_cell.length_b   1.000
_cell.length_c   1.000
_cell.angle_alpha   90.00
_cell.angle_beta   90.00
_cell.angle_gamma   90.00
#
_symmetry.space_group_name_H-M   'P 1'
#
loop_
_entity.id
_entity.type
_entity.pdbx_description
1 polymer ?
#
loop_
_entity_poly.entity_id
_entity_poly.type
_entity_poly.pdbx_seq_one_letter_code
_entity_poly.pdbx_strand_id
1 'polypeptide(L)'
;MDEISVLGESERETYGVYHLQGKLLNVKKAIKDKINKNRELQNIKTAIGWKLKHVMIMTDQDEDGAHIKGLLIHFFHRSWP
;
A
#
# COMPACT_ATOMS: atom_id res chain seq x y z
N MET A 1 2.93 -17.30 -10.17
CA MET A 1 2.26 -17.64 -8.91
C MET A 1 1.20 -16.57 -8.76
N ASP A 2 -0.07 -16.90 -9.01
CA ASP A 2 -1.13 -15.88 -8.97
C ASP A 2 -1.21 -15.29 -7.57
N GLU A 3 -1.40 -13.98 -7.48
CA GLU A 3 -1.45 -13.18 -6.24
C GLU A 3 -2.38 -13.76 -5.17
N ILE A 4 -3.36 -14.54 -5.61
CA ILE A 4 -4.41 -15.17 -4.80
C ILE A 4 -3.98 -16.53 -4.23
N SER A 5 -2.89 -17.12 -4.72
CA SER A 5 -2.40 -18.45 -4.30
C SER A 5 -1.85 -18.49 -2.87
N VAL A 6 -1.55 -17.32 -2.28
CA VAL A 6 -1.04 -17.20 -0.91
C VAL A 6 -2.16 -17.27 0.13
N LEU A 7 -3.41 -17.00 -0.28
CA LEU A 7 -4.59 -17.07 0.58
C LEU A 7 -5.39 -18.35 0.32
N GLY A 8 -5.76 -19.03 1.41
CA GLY A 8 -6.76 -20.08 1.38
C GLY A 8 -8.12 -19.56 0.90
N GLU A 9 -8.98 -20.46 0.42
CA GLU A 9 -10.26 -20.09 -0.19
C GLU A 9 -11.16 -19.28 0.76
N SER A 10 -11.22 -19.65 2.04
CA SER A 10 -11.96 -18.92 3.08
C SER A 10 -11.32 -17.57 3.46
N GLU A 11 -10.02 -17.41 3.29
CA GLU A 11 -9.31 -16.17 3.62
C GLU A 11 -9.55 -15.08 2.57
N ARG A 12 -9.80 -15.46 1.31
CA ARG A 12 -10.06 -14.53 0.20
C ARG A 12 -11.34 -13.71 0.36
N GLU A 13 -12.28 -14.19 1.19
CA GLU A 13 -13.48 -13.42 1.55
C GLU A 13 -13.19 -12.29 2.54
N THR A 14 -12.11 -12.42 3.32
CA THR A 14 -11.77 -11.51 4.43
C THR A 14 -10.56 -10.63 4.13
N TYR A 15 -9.59 -11.15 3.38
CA TYR A 15 -8.32 -10.49 3.09
C TYR A 15 -8.18 -10.22 1.59
N GLY A 16 -7.87 -8.98 1.25
CA GLY A 16 -7.42 -8.58 -0.08
C GLY A 16 -5.89 -8.50 -0.13
N VAL A 17 -5.30 -8.86 -1.27
CA VAL A 17 -3.88 -8.68 -1.53
C VAL A 17 -3.70 -7.62 -2.61
N TYR A 18 -2.76 -6.70 -2.41
CA TYR A 18 -2.38 -5.69 -3.39
C TYR A 18 -0.87 -5.64 -3.53
N HIS A 19 -0.38 -5.70 -4.76
CA HIS A 19 1.04 -5.71 -5.06
C HIS A 19 1.53 -4.31 -5.43
N LEU A 20 2.53 -3.82 -4.67
CA LEU A 20 3.15 -2.52 -4.94
C LEU A 20 4.03 -2.57 -6.18
N GLN A 21 3.87 -1.57 -7.04
CA GLN A 21 4.73 -1.39 -8.21
C GLN A 21 5.96 -0.53 -7.85
N GLY A 22 6.96 -1.16 -7.25
CA GLY A 22 8.24 -0.53 -6.91
C GLY A 22 8.17 0.42 -5.71
N LYS A 23 9.11 1.38 -5.65
CA LYS A 23 9.22 2.32 -4.53
C LYS A 23 8.10 3.38 -4.60
N LEU A 24 7.36 3.50 -3.51
CA LEU A 24 6.27 4.47 -3.39
C LEU A 24 6.79 5.92 -3.48
N LEU A 25 5.97 6.82 -4.03
CA LEU A 25 6.26 8.25 -3.99
C LEU A 25 6.38 8.73 -2.54
N ASN A 26 7.49 9.39 -2.21
CA ASN A 26 7.68 9.99 -0.89
C ASN A 26 6.75 11.20 -0.70
N VAL A 27 5.61 10.99 -0.06
CA VAL A 27 4.59 12.03 0.16
C VAL A 27 4.96 13.07 1.21
N LYS A 28 5.99 12.83 2.02
CA LYS A 28 6.49 13.83 2.99
C LYS A 28 7.14 15.01 2.26
N LYS A 29 7.81 14.73 1.14
CA LYS A 29 8.55 15.74 0.33
C LYS A 29 7.80 16.16 -0.94
N ALA A 30 6.81 15.39 -1.40
CA ALA A 30 6.10 15.69 -2.63
C ALA A 30 5.04 16.81 -2.45
N ILE A 31 4.89 17.65 -3.47
CA ILE A 31 3.80 18.63 -3.56
C ILE A 31 2.46 17.94 -3.83
N LYS A 32 1.35 18.58 -3.42
CA LYS A 32 -0.01 18.01 -3.48
C LYS A 32 -0.42 17.56 -4.90
N ASP A 33 -0.09 18.34 -5.93
CA ASP A 33 -0.40 18.01 -7.31
C ASP A 33 0.27 16.70 -7.77
N LYS A 34 1.55 16.52 -7.42
CA LYS A 34 2.30 15.30 -7.74
C LYS A 34 1.73 14.06 -7.03
N ILE A 35 1.29 14.23 -5.79
CA ILE A 35 0.64 13.16 -5.01
C ILE A 35 -0.69 12.77 -5.68
N ASN A 36 -1.51 13.76 -6.05
CA ASN A 36 -2.82 13.51 -6.66
C ASN A 36 -2.71 12.88 -8.05
N LYS A 37 -1.67 13.20 -8.82
CA LYS A 37 -1.41 12.62 -10.14
C LYS A 37 -0.66 11.27 -10.10
N ASN A 38 -0.17 10.84 -8.95
CA ASN A 38 0.56 9.57 -8.86
C ASN A 38 -0.43 8.39 -8.90
N ARG A 39 -0.38 7.63 -10.00
CA ARG A 39 -1.27 6.49 -10.25
C ARG A 39 -1.21 5.43 -9.16
N GLU A 40 -0.02 5.10 -8.66
CA GLU A 40 0.13 4.06 -7.62
C GLU A 40 -0.55 4.46 -6.31
N LEU A 41 -0.41 5.72 -5.89
CA LEU A 41 -1.12 6.23 -4.72
C LEU A 41 -2.65 6.20 -4.90
N GLN A 42 -3.14 6.50 -6.11
CA GLN A 42 -4.58 6.42 -6.39
C GLN A 42 -5.09 4.98 -6.42
N ASN A 43 -4.30 4.06 -6.97
CA ASN A 43 -4.61 2.63 -6.97
C ASN A 43 -4.72 2.09 -5.54
N ILE A 44 -3.76 2.40 -4.67
CA ILE A 44 -3.80 1.98 -3.25
C ILE A 44 -5.03 2.56 -2.54
N LYS A 45 -5.36 3.84 -2.77
CA LYS A 45 -6.59 4.44 -2.19
C LYS A 45 -7.85 3.71 -2.63
N THR A 46 -7.90 3.32 -3.89
CA THR A 46 -9.04 2.63 -4.47
C THR A 46 -9.14 1.20 -3.95
N ALA A 47 -8.01 0.49 -3.87
CA ALA A 47 -7.92 -0.87 -3.35
C ALA A 47 -8.33 -0.96 -1.88
N ILE A 48 -7.94 0.03 -1.07
CA ILE A 48 -8.28 0.06 0.35
C ILE A 48 -9.75 0.45 0.56
N GLY A 49 -10.26 1.38 -0.24
CA GLY A 49 -11.60 1.93 -0.07
C GLY A 49 -11.80 2.59 1.30
N TRP A 50 -13.04 2.86 1.68
CA TRP A 50 -13.37 3.48 2.98
C TRP A 50 -13.64 2.46 4.10
N LYS A 51 -13.54 1.16 3.83
CA LYS A 51 -14.03 0.10 4.74
C LYS A 51 -12.92 -0.75 5.38
N LEU A 52 -11.69 -0.69 4.91
CA LEU A 52 -10.60 -1.45 5.52
C LEU A 52 -10.20 -0.83 6.87
N LYS A 53 -10.32 -1.65 7.93
CA LYS A 53 -9.93 -1.27 9.30
C LYS A 53 -8.45 -1.54 9.59
N HIS A 54 -7.87 -2.52 8.89
CA HIS A 54 -6.50 -2.98 9.12
C HIS A 54 -5.78 -3.14 7.79
N VAL A 55 -4.54 -2.66 7.74
CA VAL A 55 -3.64 -2.81 6.60
C VAL A 55 -2.40 -3.53 7.08
N MET A 56 -2.12 -4.70 6.49
CA MET A 56 -0.88 -5.45 6.74
C MET A 56 0.12 -5.11 5.65
N ILE A 57 1.34 -4.75 6.04
CA ILE A 57 2.43 -4.43 5.11
C ILE A 57 3.46 -5.56 5.18
N MET A 58 3.58 -6.31 4.08
CA MET A 58 4.57 -7.36 3.91
C MET A 58 5.68 -6.86 2.98
N THR A 59 6.93 -6.96 3.43
CA THR A 59 8.13 -6.63 2.65
C THR A 59 9.23 -7.62 3.01
N ASP A 60 10.25 -7.68 2.19
CA ASP A 60 11.48 -8.39 2.52
C ASP A 60 12.13 -7.86 3.80
N GLN A 61 12.93 -8.73 4.43
CA GLN A 61 13.66 -8.45 5.65
C GLN A 61 15.02 -7.80 5.34
N ASP A 62 14.98 -6.68 4.63
CA ASP A 62 16.15 -5.90 4.26
C ASP A 62 15.90 -4.38 4.39
N GLU A 63 16.92 -3.58 4.06
CA GLU A 63 16.85 -2.13 4.16
C GLU A 63 15.84 -1.52 3.18
N ASP A 64 15.66 -2.12 2.00
CA ASP A 64 14.71 -1.64 1.00
C ASP A 64 13.25 -1.89 1.47
N GLY A 65 12.98 -3.04 2.10
CA GLY A 65 11.71 -3.34 2.74
C GLY A 65 11.39 -2.37 3.87
N ALA A 66 12.38 -2.07 4.72
CA ALA A 66 12.24 -1.05 5.77
C ALA A 66 11.93 0.34 5.18
N HIS A 67 12.58 0.72 4.08
CA HIS A 67 12.30 1.97 3.39
C HIS A 67 10.89 2.01 2.80
N ILE A 68 10.43 0.93 2.14
CA ILE A 68 9.06 0.83 1.61
C ILE A 68 8.01 0.95 2.72
N LYS A 69 8.21 0.27 3.86
CA LYS A 69 7.37 0.41 5.05
C LYS A 69 7.27 1.86 5.51
N GLY A 70 8.41 2.56 5.62
CA GLY A 70 8.43 3.96 6.00
C GLY A 70 7.65 4.88 5.05
N LEU A 71 7.75 4.62 3.74
CA LEU A 71 7.01 5.38 2.73
C LEU A 71 5.50 5.16 2.84
N LEU A 72 5.05 3.91 3.04
CA LEU A 72 3.64 3.57 3.25
C LEU A 72 3.09 4.17 4.55
N ILE A 73 3.83 4.10 5.65
CA ILE A 73 3.43 4.70 6.94
C ILE A 73 3.20 6.21 6.77
N HIS A 74 4.14 6.91 6.12
CA HIS A 74 3.96 8.33 5.83
C HIS A 74 2.76 8.61 4.90
N PHE A 75 2.52 7.73 3.94
CA PHE A 75 1.38 7.84 3.05
C PHE A 75 0.05 7.71 3.78
N PHE A 76 -0.08 6.71 4.64
CA PHE A 76 -1.29 6.49 5.45
C PHE A 76 -1.52 7.64 6.42
N HIS A 77 -0.48 8.03 7.19
CA HIS A 77 -0.57 9.15 8.12
C HIS A 77 -1.00 10.47 7.45
N ARG A 78 -0.57 10.72 6.20
CA ARG A 78 -0.96 11.92 5.47
C ARG A 78 -2.36 11.83 4.84
N SER A 79 -2.79 10.64 4.42
CA SER A 79 -4.06 10.45 3.71
C SER A 79 -5.24 10.27 4.65
N TRP A 80 -5.01 9.62 5.80
CA TRP A 80 -5.98 9.34 6.85
C TRP A 80 -5.29 9.54 8.21
N PRO A 81 -5.29 10.79 8.73
CA PRO A 81 -4.65 11.12 10.01
C PRO A 81 -5.31 10.43 11.20
#